data_AF-A0A1H2CFJ6-F1
#
_entry.id   AF-A0A1H2CFJ6-F1
#
_cell.length_a   1.000
_cell.length_b   1.000
_cell.length_c   1.000
_cell.angle_alpha   90.00
_cell.angle_beta   90.00
_cell.angle_gamma   90.00
#
_symmetry.space_group_name_H-M   'P 1'
#
loop_
_entity.id
_entity.type
_entity.pdbx_description
1 polymer ?
#
loop_
_entity_poly.entity_id
_entity_poly.type
_entity_poly.pdbx_seq_one_letter_code
_entity_poly.pdbx_strand_id
1 'polypeptide(L)'
;MLLPRPHHLVTTSAPERDGVRVGSVAIDAGVHCDTAAAVLADLPTAPGGAPITVAVTVDAAPDGPPEGYRLVVDGTHVTINGSDPAGAFYGAQTLRALTVDGVLPQVTVEDRPDLRWRGTIEGFYGPPWSHADRLAHLEFAGRHKLNTYVYAPKDDPYHRKQWREPYPEAELKRIGELVAAARSSHVRFVFSVSPGLSMVYSDPAEVDLLLAKFEQVRAVGVEDFALLFDDIPPDLEHEADRTAFGAAPGSSARAHAAVCRAVIERLDRPLIMVPTDYAGIEATPHRDLLAAELPSDVLVWWTGRGVVVGDVTRAEIDAAARSYGHELLLWDNFPVNDFDFPRLFLGPLVGRTTDLDGAPLAGITANPMPHEAASRIAVATVADWAWNLASYDPAAAHERALDAVGATEAVRTLARACASWPPSAPQDPELSALIEATLGGSPAAAERLRDRFEAMVAAAPADDRAPDPAPQAADQREQQVSEPTPRVGSLPTGAGSTYQHTSPPQAVASDTTDEWGRSAGAWERSSDEGRRPAERMEREVGPWLVALADTGRAGLAALAALAPSAGEAERTAAAEALAVAEAHEEQNVLRGVVPPFVRAVLDR
;
A
#
# COMPACT_ATOMS: atom_id res chain seq x y z
N MET A 1 -1.15 -1.73 21.21
CA MET A 1 -1.80 -0.43 20.96
C MET A 1 -2.81 -0.63 19.82
N LEU A 2 -3.99 0.02 19.85
CA LEU A 2 -5.04 -0.21 18.84
C LEU A 2 -4.77 0.51 17.53
N LEU A 3 -5.01 -0.17 16.40
CA LEU A 3 -4.92 0.38 15.05
C LEU A 3 -6.10 -0.15 14.20
N PRO A 4 -6.99 0.71 13.69
CA PRO A 4 -7.04 2.16 13.92
C PRO A 4 -7.40 2.52 15.38
N ARG A 5 -7.04 3.73 15.79
CA ARG A 5 -7.32 4.27 17.12
C ARG A 5 -8.81 4.62 17.25
N PRO A 6 -9.51 4.12 18.29
CA PRO A 6 -10.91 4.41 18.47
C PRO A 6 -11.16 5.87 18.88
N HIS A 7 -12.36 6.38 18.56
CA HIS A 7 -12.81 7.71 19.00
C HIS A 7 -12.91 7.83 20.51
N HIS A 8 -13.56 6.85 21.15
CA HIS A 8 -13.70 6.82 22.61
C HIS A 8 -13.25 5.48 23.17
N LEU A 9 -12.30 5.52 24.10
CA LEU A 9 -11.86 4.38 24.89
C LEU A 9 -11.69 4.84 26.34
N VAL A 10 -12.40 4.19 27.25
CA VAL A 10 -12.32 4.47 28.69
C VAL A 10 -11.95 3.18 29.41
N THR A 11 -10.84 3.19 30.14
CA THR A 11 -10.44 2.10 31.05
C THR A 11 -11.24 2.21 32.34
N THR A 12 -11.92 1.14 32.73
CA THR A 12 -12.86 1.16 33.87
C THR A 12 -12.23 0.76 35.21
N SER A 13 -10.96 0.34 35.23
CA SER A 13 -10.23 -0.01 36.45
C SER A 13 -9.18 1.03 36.87
N ALA A 14 -8.96 1.13 38.18
CA ALA A 14 -7.73 1.70 38.73
C ALA A 14 -6.52 0.89 38.21
N PRO A 15 -5.33 1.49 38.05
CA PRO A 15 -4.15 0.89 37.39
C PRO A 15 -3.62 -0.43 37.99
N GLU A 16 -4.24 -0.99 39.04
CA GLU A 16 -3.82 -2.19 39.78
C GLU A 16 -4.67 -3.46 39.51
N ARG A 17 -5.63 -3.46 38.55
CA ARG A 17 -6.32 -4.70 38.12
C ARG A 17 -5.82 -5.16 36.76
N ASP A 18 -5.01 -6.22 36.75
CA ASP A 18 -4.25 -6.82 35.63
C ASP A 18 -5.08 -7.40 34.43
N GLY A 19 -6.29 -6.91 34.18
CA GLY A 19 -7.18 -7.47 33.16
C GLY A 19 -7.62 -8.91 33.46
N VAL A 20 -8.34 -9.53 32.51
CA VAL A 20 -8.75 -10.94 32.59
C VAL A 20 -7.86 -11.77 31.69
N ARG A 21 -7.17 -12.75 32.27
CA ARG A 21 -6.48 -13.79 31.50
C ARG A 21 -7.54 -14.73 30.91
N VAL A 22 -7.66 -14.78 29.59
CA VAL A 22 -8.67 -15.53 28.83
C VAL A 22 -8.22 -16.98 28.70
N GLY A 23 -8.99 -17.94 29.24
CA GLY A 23 -8.71 -19.37 29.14
C GLY A 23 -9.56 -20.08 28.08
N SER A 24 -10.79 -19.60 27.85
CA SER A 24 -11.67 -20.06 26.78
C SER A 24 -12.72 -18.99 26.49
N VAL A 25 -13.31 -19.05 25.29
CA VAL A 25 -14.31 -18.07 24.82
C VAL A 25 -15.61 -18.80 24.50
N ALA A 26 -16.68 -18.42 25.18
CA ALA A 26 -18.05 -18.79 24.83
C ALA A 26 -18.70 -17.63 24.07
N ILE A 27 -19.20 -17.88 22.87
CA ILE A 27 -19.75 -16.84 21.99
C ILE A 27 -21.27 -16.99 21.91
N ASP A 28 -21.98 -15.92 22.27
CA ASP A 28 -23.43 -15.77 22.05
C ASP A 28 -23.63 -14.76 20.91
N ALA A 29 -23.77 -15.27 19.69
CA ALA A 29 -23.87 -14.46 18.48
C ALA A 29 -25.33 -14.31 18.02
N GLY A 30 -25.77 -13.06 17.92
CA GLY A 30 -27.03 -12.68 17.29
C GLY A 30 -27.05 -12.95 15.78
N VAL A 31 -28.22 -12.72 15.18
CA VAL A 31 -28.41 -12.86 13.73
C VAL A 31 -27.49 -11.88 12.99
N HIS A 32 -26.91 -12.33 11.87
CA HIS A 32 -25.98 -11.55 11.04
C HIS A 32 -24.61 -11.25 11.66
N CYS A 33 -24.27 -11.87 12.80
CA CYS A 33 -22.97 -11.71 13.45
C CYS A 33 -21.94 -12.81 13.08
N ASP A 34 -22.17 -13.61 12.03
CA ASP A 34 -21.35 -14.79 11.71
C ASP A 34 -19.85 -14.47 11.54
N THR A 35 -19.55 -13.38 10.85
CA THR A 35 -18.17 -12.92 10.64
C THR A 35 -17.53 -12.40 11.92
N ALA A 36 -18.29 -11.71 12.78
CA ALA A 36 -17.83 -11.31 14.10
C ALA A 36 -17.54 -12.53 14.98
N ALA A 37 -18.44 -13.53 14.98
CA ALA A 37 -18.27 -14.78 15.71
C ALA A 37 -17.01 -15.55 15.26
N ALA A 38 -16.72 -15.58 13.96
CA ALA A 38 -15.50 -16.18 13.43
C ALA A 38 -14.24 -15.50 14.01
N VAL A 39 -14.20 -14.17 14.05
CA VAL A 39 -13.08 -13.42 14.66
C VAL A 39 -12.95 -13.73 16.16
N LEU A 40 -14.09 -13.85 16.86
CA LEU A 40 -14.13 -14.12 18.29
C LEU A 40 -13.68 -15.54 18.64
N ALA A 41 -13.87 -16.50 17.73
CA ALA A 41 -13.45 -17.89 17.92
C ALA A 41 -11.91 -18.02 17.96
N ASP A 42 -11.21 -17.12 17.27
CA ASP A 42 -9.75 -17.08 17.18
C ASP A 42 -9.10 -16.10 18.17
N LEU A 43 -9.82 -15.67 19.22
CA LEU A 43 -9.25 -14.81 20.25
C LEU A 43 -8.06 -15.49 20.95
N PRO A 44 -6.96 -14.76 21.20
CA PRO A 44 -5.82 -15.29 21.95
C PRO A 44 -6.24 -15.79 23.33
N THR A 45 -5.81 -17.01 23.69
CA THR A 45 -6.03 -17.62 25.00
C THR A 45 -4.71 -17.91 25.69
N ALA A 46 -4.74 -17.97 27.02
CA ALA A 46 -3.59 -18.26 27.87
C ALA A 46 -3.89 -19.43 28.82
N PRO A 47 -2.96 -20.39 29.01
CA PRO A 47 -3.14 -21.50 29.94
C PRO A 47 -3.48 -21.03 31.36
N GLY A 48 -4.48 -21.68 31.97
CA GLY A 48 -4.95 -21.33 33.32
C GLY A 48 -5.75 -20.02 33.41
N GLY A 49 -6.13 -19.42 32.27
CA GLY A 49 -7.06 -18.30 32.22
C GLY A 49 -8.50 -18.67 32.58
N ALA A 50 -9.32 -17.67 32.84
CA ALA A 50 -10.75 -17.81 33.12
C ALA A 50 -11.57 -17.95 31.83
N PRO A 51 -12.68 -18.72 31.82
CA PRO A 51 -13.63 -18.67 30.72
C PRO A 51 -14.26 -17.27 30.63
N ILE A 52 -14.40 -16.75 29.42
CA ILE A 52 -15.16 -15.51 29.15
C ILE A 52 -16.39 -15.81 28.31
N THR A 53 -17.41 -14.96 28.43
CA THR A 53 -18.59 -14.97 27.56
C THR A 53 -18.62 -13.68 26.75
N VAL A 54 -18.73 -13.81 25.43
CA VAL A 54 -18.85 -12.69 24.51
C VAL A 54 -20.23 -12.72 23.87
N ALA A 55 -21.08 -11.76 24.20
CA ALA A 55 -22.34 -11.53 23.51
C ALA A 55 -22.11 -10.52 22.37
N VAL A 56 -22.42 -10.90 21.13
CA VAL A 56 -22.29 -10.02 19.96
C VAL A 56 -23.63 -9.89 19.25
N THR A 57 -24.09 -8.66 19.09
CA THR A 57 -25.41 -8.33 18.54
C THR A 57 -25.31 -7.20 17.52
N VAL A 58 -26.28 -7.13 16.63
CA VAL A 58 -26.52 -5.98 15.76
C VAL A 58 -27.81 -5.33 16.23
N ASP A 59 -27.72 -4.16 16.82
CA ASP A 59 -28.90 -3.32 17.06
C ASP A 59 -29.10 -2.46 15.83
N ALA A 60 -30.04 -2.87 14.97
CA ALA A 60 -30.51 -2.09 13.84
C ALA A 60 -31.36 -0.89 14.30
N ALA A 61 -30.90 -0.15 15.31
CA ALA A 61 -31.44 1.16 15.64
C ALA A 61 -31.24 2.03 14.38
N PRO A 62 -32.33 2.55 13.76
CA PRO A 62 -32.25 3.24 12.47
C PRO A 62 -31.30 4.46 12.43
N ASP A 63 -30.89 4.95 13.60
CA ASP A 63 -30.13 6.19 13.78
C ASP A 63 -28.67 5.97 14.24
N GLY A 64 -28.19 4.73 14.31
CA GLY A 64 -26.78 4.45 14.62
C GLY A 64 -25.83 4.87 13.48
N PRO A 65 -24.60 5.31 13.78
CA PRO A 65 -23.63 5.62 12.73
C PRO A 65 -23.25 4.33 11.95
N PRO A 66 -23.25 4.35 10.60
CA PRO A 66 -22.81 3.21 9.81
C PRO A 66 -21.44 2.69 10.25
N GLU A 67 -21.29 1.36 10.26
CA GLU A 67 -20.07 0.65 10.70
C GLU A 67 -19.67 0.93 12.17
N GLY A 68 -20.50 1.63 12.93
CA GLY A 68 -20.24 1.99 14.32
C GLY A 68 -20.55 0.86 15.29
N TYR A 69 -19.86 0.82 16.42
CA TYR A 69 -20.05 -0.20 17.45
C TYR A 69 -19.77 0.33 18.86
N ARG A 70 -20.32 -0.41 19.83
CA ARG A 70 -20.02 -0.29 21.25
C ARG A 70 -19.51 -1.62 21.78
N LEU A 71 -18.32 -1.60 22.37
CA LEU A 71 -17.68 -2.75 23.02
C LEU A 71 -17.51 -2.47 24.51
N VAL A 72 -17.94 -3.39 25.37
CA VAL A 72 -17.72 -3.34 26.82
C VAL A 72 -17.08 -4.63 27.27
N VAL A 73 -15.97 -4.52 28.00
CA VAL A 73 -15.33 -5.61 28.72
C VAL A 73 -15.52 -5.37 30.22
N ASP A 74 -16.37 -6.19 30.84
CA ASP A 74 -16.61 -6.18 32.28
C ASP A 74 -16.26 -7.55 32.90
N GLY A 75 -14.99 -7.67 33.28
CA GLY A 75 -14.45 -8.91 33.82
C GLY A 75 -14.54 -10.03 32.79
N THR A 76 -15.22 -11.13 33.13
CA THR A 76 -15.40 -12.29 32.24
C THR A 76 -16.56 -12.14 31.26
N HIS A 77 -17.29 -11.01 31.28
CA HIS A 77 -18.40 -10.76 30.39
C HIS A 77 -18.04 -9.64 29.41
N VAL A 78 -18.22 -9.91 28.13
CA VAL A 78 -17.95 -8.97 27.05
C VAL A 78 -19.22 -8.79 26.23
N THR A 79 -19.55 -7.55 25.90
CA THR A 79 -20.67 -7.23 25.00
C THR A 79 -20.18 -6.41 23.83
N ILE A 80 -20.52 -6.84 22.61
CA ILE A 80 -20.32 -6.10 21.36
C ILE A 80 -21.69 -5.82 20.76
N ASN A 81 -21.95 -4.55 20.50
CA ASN A 81 -23.16 -4.10 19.83
C ASN A 81 -22.77 -3.27 18.61
N GLY A 82 -23.02 -3.81 17.41
CA GLY A 82 -22.81 -3.10 16.15
C GLY A 82 -24.09 -2.42 15.66
N SER A 83 -23.96 -1.27 15.01
CA SER A 83 -25.08 -0.59 14.33
C SER A 83 -25.52 -1.37 13.07
N ASP A 84 -24.60 -2.15 12.51
CA ASP A 84 -24.79 -3.05 11.38
C ASP A 84 -23.80 -4.24 11.50
N PRO A 85 -23.88 -5.25 10.61
CA PRO A 85 -22.95 -6.38 10.64
C PRO A 85 -21.47 -6.00 10.55
N ALA A 86 -21.12 -4.91 9.86
CA ALA A 86 -19.74 -4.44 9.74
C ALA A 86 -19.25 -3.84 11.07
N GLY A 87 -20.08 -3.05 11.75
CA GLY A 87 -19.80 -2.54 13.10
C GLY A 87 -19.60 -3.68 14.11
N ALA A 88 -20.44 -4.71 14.10
CA ALA A 88 -20.26 -5.87 14.97
C ALA A 88 -18.94 -6.60 14.69
N PHE A 89 -18.58 -6.77 13.42
CA PHE A 89 -17.29 -7.32 13.01
C PHE A 89 -16.12 -6.45 13.48
N TYR A 90 -16.17 -5.13 13.26
CA TYR A 90 -15.11 -4.21 13.70
C TYR A 90 -14.98 -4.14 15.23
N GLY A 91 -16.07 -4.29 15.98
CA GLY A 91 -16.03 -4.47 17.43
C GLY A 91 -15.28 -5.74 17.85
N ALA A 92 -15.48 -6.86 17.14
CA ALA A 92 -14.72 -8.09 17.35
C ALA A 92 -13.24 -7.93 16.98
N GLN A 93 -12.92 -7.20 15.91
CA GLN A 93 -11.54 -6.86 15.54
C GLN A 93 -10.84 -6.06 16.66
N THR A 94 -11.53 -5.07 17.24
CA THR A 94 -11.02 -4.30 18.37
C THR A 94 -10.81 -5.15 19.60
N LEU A 95 -11.75 -6.06 19.93
CA LEU A 95 -11.58 -6.99 21.05
C LEU A 95 -10.36 -7.90 20.87
N ARG A 96 -10.16 -8.42 19.64
CA ARG A 96 -8.96 -9.20 19.32
C ARG A 96 -7.69 -8.39 19.54
N ALA A 97 -7.64 -7.14 19.06
CA ALA A 97 -6.47 -6.27 19.23
C ALA A 97 -6.22 -5.85 20.70
N LEU A 98 -7.26 -5.81 21.54
CA LEU A 98 -7.14 -5.58 22.98
C LEU A 98 -6.61 -6.80 23.75
N THR A 99 -6.72 -8.01 23.18
CA THR A 99 -6.34 -9.25 23.85
C THR A 99 -4.86 -9.56 23.57
N VAL A 100 -3.97 -9.00 24.39
CA VAL A 100 -2.52 -9.17 24.23
C VAL A 100 -2.03 -10.28 25.16
N ASP A 101 -1.31 -11.27 24.63
CA ASP A 101 -0.82 -12.44 25.37
C ASP A 101 -1.93 -13.16 26.17
N GLY A 102 -3.15 -13.16 25.61
CA GLY A 102 -4.34 -13.75 26.25
C GLY A 102 -4.85 -12.95 27.45
N VAL A 103 -4.42 -11.71 27.65
CA VAL A 103 -4.89 -10.80 28.70
C VAL A 103 -5.77 -9.72 28.09
N LEU A 104 -6.98 -9.58 28.62
CA LEU A 104 -7.98 -8.64 28.15
C LEU A 104 -8.24 -7.54 29.20
N PRO A 105 -8.01 -6.25 28.89
CA PRO A 105 -8.25 -5.16 29.84
C PRO A 105 -9.74 -4.85 29.99
N GLN A 106 -10.16 -4.36 31.16
CA GLN A 106 -11.51 -3.83 31.36
C GLN A 106 -11.65 -2.45 30.71
N VAL A 107 -12.47 -2.36 29.68
CA VAL A 107 -12.62 -1.15 28.86
C VAL A 107 -14.05 -1.00 28.36
N THR A 108 -14.42 0.25 28.08
CA THR A 108 -15.55 0.58 27.22
C THR A 108 -15.03 1.32 26.00
N VAL A 109 -15.46 0.90 24.81
CA VAL A 109 -15.12 1.50 23.53
C VAL A 109 -16.42 1.86 22.81
N GLU A 110 -16.50 3.10 22.32
CA GLU A 110 -17.57 3.59 21.44
C GLU A 110 -16.88 4.20 20.23
N ASP A 111 -17.17 3.66 19.04
CA ASP A 111 -16.30 3.89 17.89
C ASP A 111 -17.06 3.75 16.56
N ARG A 112 -16.55 4.45 15.55
CA ARG A 112 -17.09 4.53 14.18
C ARG A 112 -16.03 5.13 13.25
N PRO A 113 -16.11 4.91 11.93
CA PRO A 113 -15.23 5.61 10.99
C PRO A 113 -15.64 7.10 10.85
N ASP A 114 -14.66 7.94 10.50
CA ASP A 114 -14.91 9.31 10.02
C ASP A 114 -15.16 9.36 8.51
N LEU A 115 -14.50 8.49 7.72
CA LEU A 115 -14.68 8.42 6.27
C LEU A 115 -15.40 7.14 5.83
N ARG A 116 -16.35 7.29 4.90
CA ARG A 116 -17.19 6.20 4.38
C ARG A 116 -16.41 5.20 3.54
N TRP A 117 -15.46 5.68 2.73
CA TRP A 117 -14.65 4.84 1.85
C TRP A 117 -13.20 4.81 2.32
N ARG A 118 -12.70 3.61 2.63
CA ARG A 118 -11.36 3.43 3.20
C ARG A 118 -10.77 2.16 2.63
N GLY A 119 -9.70 2.26 1.87
CA GLY A 119 -9.20 1.06 1.21
C GLY A 119 -7.95 1.20 0.38
N THR A 120 -7.81 0.25 -0.53
CA THR A 120 -6.71 0.19 -1.47
C THR A 120 -7.21 0.01 -2.89
N ILE A 121 -6.46 0.55 -3.85
CA ILE A 121 -6.63 0.30 -5.27
C ILE A 121 -5.36 -0.38 -5.80
N GLU A 122 -5.46 -1.60 -6.31
CA GLU A 122 -4.33 -2.30 -6.94
C GLU A 122 -4.09 -1.70 -8.33
N GLY A 123 -3.63 -0.44 -8.39
CA GLY A 123 -3.58 0.38 -9.59
C GLY A 123 -2.18 0.66 -10.13
N PHE A 124 -1.14 0.07 -9.52
CA PHE A 124 0.25 0.20 -9.91
C PHE A 124 0.57 -0.55 -11.22
N TYR A 125 1.59 -0.09 -11.92
CA TYR A 125 2.19 -0.79 -13.04
C TYR A 125 3.21 -1.84 -12.58
N GLY A 126 3.39 -2.89 -13.39
CA GLY A 126 4.30 -4.01 -13.09
C GLY A 126 3.57 -5.27 -12.61
N PRO A 127 4.32 -6.27 -12.12
CA PRO A 127 3.75 -7.57 -11.76
C PRO A 127 2.59 -7.43 -10.76
N PRO A 128 1.37 -7.88 -11.11
CA PRO A 128 0.23 -7.77 -10.21
C PRO A 128 0.44 -8.65 -8.98
N TRP A 129 -0.31 -8.35 -7.91
CA TRP A 129 -0.28 -9.19 -6.72
C TRP A 129 -0.72 -10.61 -7.04
N SER A 130 -0.06 -11.58 -6.38
CA SER A 130 -0.48 -12.97 -6.51
C SER A 130 -1.86 -13.19 -5.87
N HIS A 131 -2.48 -14.33 -6.15
CA HIS A 131 -3.77 -14.69 -5.51
C HIS A 131 -3.66 -14.71 -3.99
N ALA A 132 -2.59 -15.31 -3.49
CA ALA A 132 -2.34 -15.43 -2.05
C ALA A 132 -2.15 -14.05 -1.41
N ASP A 133 -1.46 -13.14 -2.10
CA ASP A 133 -1.25 -11.78 -1.61
C ASP A 133 -2.56 -11.00 -1.53
N ARG A 134 -3.42 -11.12 -2.54
CA ARG A 134 -4.76 -10.50 -2.53
C ARG A 134 -5.63 -11.05 -1.39
N LEU A 135 -5.64 -12.36 -1.17
CA LEU A 135 -6.36 -12.97 -0.05
C LEU A 135 -5.83 -12.48 1.30
N ALA A 136 -4.52 -12.46 1.46
CA ALA A 136 -3.88 -11.98 2.70
C ALA A 136 -4.12 -10.48 2.93
N HIS A 137 -4.15 -9.69 1.85
CA HIS A 137 -4.47 -8.26 1.90
C HIS A 137 -5.92 -8.00 2.29
N LEU A 138 -6.89 -8.76 1.76
CA LEU A 138 -8.30 -8.64 2.13
C LEU A 138 -8.53 -8.94 3.61
N GLU A 139 -7.85 -9.96 4.13
CA GLU A 139 -7.88 -10.25 5.56
C GLU A 139 -7.23 -9.09 6.36
N PHE A 140 -6.05 -8.63 5.95
CA PHE A 140 -5.39 -7.47 6.56
C PHE A 140 -6.30 -6.22 6.58
N ALA A 141 -7.00 -5.94 5.47
CA ALA A 141 -7.91 -4.81 5.33
C ALA A 141 -9.05 -4.87 6.36
N GLY A 142 -9.73 -6.03 6.46
CA GLY A 142 -10.79 -6.23 7.45
C GLY A 142 -10.30 -6.08 8.90
N ARG A 143 -9.09 -6.60 9.20
CA ARG A 143 -8.47 -6.46 10.54
C ARG A 143 -8.19 -5.01 10.92
N HIS A 144 -7.86 -4.17 9.93
CA HIS A 144 -7.56 -2.74 10.12
C HIS A 144 -8.76 -1.84 9.77
N LYS A 145 -9.95 -2.40 9.64
CA LYS A 145 -11.21 -1.66 9.37
C LYS A 145 -11.22 -0.85 8.07
N LEU A 146 -10.41 -1.26 7.09
CA LEU A 146 -10.56 -0.85 5.69
C LEU A 146 -11.74 -1.63 5.11
N ASN A 147 -12.57 -0.97 4.31
CA ASN A 147 -13.79 -1.55 3.74
C ASN A 147 -13.82 -1.56 2.22
N THR A 148 -12.73 -1.22 1.53
CA THR A 148 -12.70 -1.17 0.06
C THR A 148 -11.42 -1.78 -0.49
N TYR A 149 -11.56 -2.65 -1.49
CA TYR A 149 -10.46 -3.13 -2.33
C TYR A 149 -10.88 -3.02 -3.79
N VAL A 150 -10.13 -2.26 -4.57
CA VAL A 150 -10.37 -2.07 -6.01
C VAL A 150 -9.45 -2.99 -6.79
N TYR A 151 -10.05 -3.93 -7.50
CA TYR A 151 -9.36 -4.80 -8.44
C TYR A 151 -9.12 -4.04 -9.75
N ALA A 152 -7.94 -3.44 -9.89
CA ALA A 152 -7.53 -2.66 -11.07
C ALA A 152 -6.11 -3.00 -11.62
N PRO A 153 -5.66 -4.27 -11.57
CA PRO A 153 -4.29 -4.60 -11.99
C PRO A 153 -4.07 -4.25 -13.46
N LYS A 154 -3.19 -3.29 -13.73
CA LYS A 154 -2.95 -2.76 -15.09
C LYS A 154 -2.44 -3.81 -16.07
N ASP A 155 -1.75 -4.83 -15.58
CA ASP A 155 -1.19 -5.94 -16.35
C ASP A 155 -2.13 -7.16 -16.47
N ASP A 156 -3.33 -7.13 -15.88
CA ASP A 156 -4.39 -8.09 -16.22
C ASP A 156 -4.95 -7.75 -17.61
N PRO A 157 -4.77 -8.63 -18.62
CA PRO A 157 -5.24 -8.34 -19.96
C PRO A 157 -6.77 -8.16 -20.02
N TYR A 158 -7.55 -8.92 -19.23
CA TYR A 158 -9.02 -8.89 -19.28
C TYR A 158 -9.62 -7.66 -18.61
N HIS A 159 -8.81 -6.94 -17.83
CA HIS A 159 -9.16 -5.67 -17.21
C HIS A 159 -9.04 -4.49 -18.20
N ARG A 160 -8.02 -4.52 -19.09
CA ARG A 160 -7.67 -3.38 -19.96
C ARG A 160 -7.52 -3.74 -21.45
N LYS A 161 -6.47 -4.47 -21.84
CA LYS A 161 -6.11 -4.70 -23.27
C LYS A 161 -7.14 -5.55 -24.01
N GLN A 162 -7.63 -6.59 -23.36
CA GLN A 162 -8.61 -7.57 -23.85
C GLN A 162 -9.94 -7.41 -23.10
N TRP A 163 -10.33 -6.18 -22.76
CA TRP A 163 -11.56 -5.93 -21.99
C TRP A 163 -12.84 -6.45 -22.66
N ARG A 164 -12.84 -6.74 -23.96
CA ARG A 164 -13.99 -7.37 -24.64
C ARG A 164 -14.12 -8.86 -24.34
N GLU A 165 -13.02 -9.52 -24.01
CA GLU A 165 -12.99 -10.96 -23.79
C GLU A 165 -13.49 -11.31 -22.39
N PRO A 166 -14.36 -12.33 -22.22
CA PRO A 166 -14.77 -12.80 -20.91
C PRO A 166 -13.59 -13.41 -20.15
N TYR A 167 -13.64 -13.38 -18.82
CA TYR A 167 -12.65 -14.12 -18.02
C TYR A 167 -12.77 -15.62 -18.28
N PRO A 168 -11.64 -16.34 -18.45
CA PRO A 168 -11.63 -17.80 -18.42
C PRO A 168 -12.17 -18.34 -17.10
N GLU A 169 -12.77 -19.52 -17.11
CA GLU A 169 -13.42 -20.13 -15.94
C GLU A 169 -12.50 -20.21 -14.70
N ALA A 170 -11.23 -20.55 -14.89
CA ALA A 170 -10.26 -20.63 -13.80
C ALA A 170 -9.99 -19.27 -13.15
N GLU A 171 -9.85 -18.20 -13.94
CA GLU A 171 -9.65 -16.84 -13.42
C GLU A 171 -10.93 -16.29 -12.81
N LEU A 172 -12.09 -16.57 -13.40
CA LEU A 172 -13.38 -16.20 -12.83
C LEU A 172 -13.62 -16.87 -11.47
N LYS A 173 -13.21 -18.13 -11.31
CA LYS A 173 -13.25 -18.83 -10.00
C LYS A 173 -12.37 -18.12 -8.96
N ARG A 174 -11.16 -17.69 -9.36
CA ARG A 174 -10.27 -16.93 -8.47
C ARG A 174 -10.89 -15.59 -8.08
N ILE A 175 -11.54 -14.87 -8.99
CA ILE A 175 -12.29 -13.65 -8.65
C ILE A 175 -13.38 -13.97 -7.60
N GLY A 176 -14.14 -15.06 -7.78
CA GLY A 176 -15.14 -15.49 -6.80
C GLY A 176 -14.56 -15.81 -5.42
N GLU A 177 -13.38 -16.42 -5.35
CA GLU A 177 -12.66 -16.64 -4.08
C GLU A 177 -12.28 -15.32 -3.40
N LEU A 178 -11.79 -14.34 -4.16
CA LEU A 178 -11.48 -13.01 -3.64
C LEU A 178 -12.73 -12.29 -3.13
N VAL A 179 -13.84 -12.36 -3.88
CA VAL A 179 -15.12 -11.78 -3.46
C VAL A 179 -15.61 -12.40 -2.15
N ALA A 180 -15.51 -13.71 -1.99
CA ALA A 180 -15.89 -14.39 -0.76
C ALA A 180 -15.02 -13.94 0.43
N ALA A 181 -13.71 -13.83 0.23
CA ALA A 181 -12.77 -13.33 1.25
C ALA A 181 -13.00 -11.85 1.59
N ALA A 182 -13.33 -11.02 0.61
CA ALA A 182 -13.67 -9.62 0.82
C ALA A 182 -14.95 -9.50 1.67
N ARG A 183 -15.99 -10.27 1.34
CA ARG A 183 -17.25 -10.31 2.10
C ARG A 183 -17.06 -10.78 3.54
N SER A 184 -16.24 -11.82 3.79
CA SER A 184 -15.97 -12.28 5.15
C SER A 184 -15.21 -11.25 5.99
N SER A 185 -14.49 -10.34 5.32
CA SER A 185 -13.68 -9.28 5.92
C SER A 185 -14.41 -7.93 5.98
N HIS A 186 -15.68 -7.85 5.56
CA HIS A 186 -16.43 -6.60 5.37
C HIS A 186 -15.69 -5.59 4.48
N VAL A 187 -15.08 -6.10 3.41
CA VAL A 187 -14.44 -5.33 2.36
C VAL A 187 -15.30 -5.39 1.11
N ARG A 188 -15.60 -4.23 0.54
CA ARG A 188 -16.23 -4.07 -0.76
C ARG A 188 -15.23 -4.37 -1.84
N PHE A 189 -15.52 -5.40 -2.62
CA PHE A 189 -14.74 -5.78 -3.78
C PHE A 189 -15.24 -4.98 -4.99
N VAL A 190 -14.51 -3.93 -5.35
CA VAL A 190 -14.83 -3.09 -6.51
C VAL A 190 -14.13 -3.67 -7.73
N PHE A 191 -14.90 -4.23 -8.65
CA PHE A 191 -14.38 -4.73 -9.91
C PHE A 191 -14.33 -3.60 -10.94
N SER A 192 -13.17 -3.39 -11.55
CA SER A 192 -12.99 -2.30 -12.50
C SER A 192 -12.65 -2.78 -13.91
N VAL A 193 -12.96 -1.96 -14.91
CA VAL A 193 -12.57 -2.17 -16.32
C VAL A 193 -12.03 -0.86 -16.89
N SER A 194 -10.95 -0.94 -17.65
CA SER A 194 -10.34 0.18 -18.36
C SER A 194 -10.53 0.04 -19.89
N PRO A 195 -11.70 0.39 -20.45
CA PRO A 195 -12.00 0.11 -21.85
C PRO A 195 -11.39 1.13 -22.84
N GLY A 196 -10.92 2.27 -22.34
CA GLY A 196 -10.70 3.47 -23.15
C GLY A 196 -9.53 3.44 -24.14
N LEU A 197 -8.69 2.40 -24.14
CA LEU A 197 -7.63 2.24 -25.15
C LEU A 197 -8.16 1.88 -26.54
N SER A 198 -9.36 1.31 -26.64
CA SER A 198 -9.85 0.81 -27.93
C SER A 198 -11.36 0.81 -28.08
N MET A 199 -12.14 1.12 -27.04
CA MET A 199 -13.59 1.16 -27.13
C MET A 199 -14.06 2.19 -28.15
N VAL A 200 -15.02 1.81 -29.00
CA VAL A 200 -15.82 2.76 -29.79
C VAL A 200 -17.05 3.08 -28.96
N TYR A 201 -17.04 4.22 -28.26
CA TYR A 201 -18.04 4.53 -27.23
C TYR A 201 -19.47 4.66 -27.77
N SER A 202 -19.61 5.04 -29.04
CA SER A 202 -20.88 5.19 -29.75
C SER A 202 -21.43 3.90 -30.33
N ASP A 203 -20.67 2.79 -30.29
CA ASP A 203 -21.12 1.49 -30.79
C ASP A 203 -21.87 0.72 -29.67
N PRO A 204 -23.18 0.45 -29.84
CA PRO A 204 -23.94 -0.32 -28.85
C PRO A 204 -23.37 -1.72 -28.59
N ALA A 205 -22.73 -2.36 -29.58
CA ALA A 205 -22.15 -3.68 -29.42
C ALA A 205 -20.97 -3.68 -28.43
N GLU A 206 -20.20 -2.60 -28.37
CA GLU A 206 -19.11 -2.41 -27.40
C GLU A 206 -19.67 -2.27 -25.97
N VAL A 207 -20.75 -1.51 -25.82
CA VAL A 207 -21.44 -1.35 -24.54
C VAL A 207 -22.03 -2.70 -24.09
N ASP A 208 -22.63 -3.46 -24.99
CA ASP A 208 -23.18 -4.80 -24.69
C ASP A 208 -22.08 -5.78 -24.21
N LEU A 209 -20.87 -5.73 -24.79
CA LEU A 209 -19.73 -6.54 -24.35
C LEU A 209 -19.28 -6.17 -22.93
N LEU A 210 -19.20 -4.87 -22.63
CA LEU A 210 -18.85 -4.38 -21.29
C LEU A 210 -19.88 -4.85 -20.25
N LEU A 211 -21.16 -4.70 -20.56
CA LEU A 211 -22.26 -5.13 -19.69
C LEU A 211 -22.25 -6.64 -19.48
N ALA A 212 -21.99 -7.43 -20.53
CA ALA A 212 -21.87 -8.88 -20.43
C ALA A 212 -20.72 -9.30 -19.51
N LYS A 213 -19.57 -8.59 -19.53
CA LYS A 213 -18.47 -8.83 -18.59
C LYS A 213 -18.88 -8.51 -17.15
N PHE A 214 -19.53 -7.38 -16.91
CA PHE A 214 -19.99 -7.05 -15.55
C PHE A 214 -20.98 -8.10 -15.04
N GLU A 215 -21.93 -8.55 -15.86
CA GLU A 215 -22.83 -9.65 -15.48
C GLU A 215 -22.09 -10.97 -15.23
N GLN A 216 -21.02 -11.26 -15.98
CA GLN A 216 -20.18 -12.43 -15.74
C GLN A 216 -19.59 -12.41 -14.33
N VAL A 217 -19.00 -11.30 -13.90
CA VAL A 217 -18.39 -11.21 -12.56
C VAL A 217 -19.45 -11.04 -11.44
N ARG A 218 -20.63 -10.49 -11.73
CA ARG A 218 -21.79 -10.53 -10.81
C ARG A 218 -22.20 -11.96 -10.48
N ALA A 219 -22.11 -12.87 -11.45
CA ALA A 219 -22.44 -14.28 -11.23
C ALA A 219 -21.54 -14.97 -10.19
N VAL A 220 -20.35 -14.42 -9.91
CA VAL A 220 -19.46 -14.86 -8.82
C VAL A 220 -19.49 -13.95 -7.59
N GLY A 221 -20.46 -13.05 -7.51
CA GLY A 221 -20.78 -12.27 -6.30
C GLY A 221 -20.24 -10.83 -6.28
N VAL A 222 -19.67 -10.32 -7.36
CA VAL A 222 -19.25 -8.91 -7.42
C VAL A 222 -20.48 -7.99 -7.37
N GLU A 223 -20.40 -6.98 -6.51
CA GLU A 223 -21.49 -6.00 -6.32
C GLU A 223 -21.11 -4.56 -6.68
N ASP A 224 -19.84 -4.18 -6.52
CA ASP A 224 -19.37 -2.82 -6.78
C ASP A 224 -18.55 -2.77 -8.07
N PHE A 225 -18.78 -1.72 -8.88
CA PHE A 225 -18.19 -1.58 -10.21
C PHE A 225 -17.51 -0.23 -10.40
N ALA A 226 -16.46 -0.24 -11.21
CA ALA A 226 -15.80 0.98 -11.66
C ALA A 226 -15.42 0.99 -13.13
N LEU A 227 -15.42 2.19 -13.72
CA LEU A 227 -14.94 2.45 -15.08
C LEU A 227 -13.74 3.38 -15.05
N LEU A 228 -12.66 2.93 -15.68
CA LEU A 228 -11.37 3.59 -15.62
C LEU A 228 -11.00 4.18 -16.99
N PHE A 229 -10.98 5.51 -17.07
CA PHE A 229 -10.58 6.26 -18.25
C PHE A 229 -9.26 7.03 -18.04
N ASP A 230 -8.43 6.56 -17.10
CA ASP A 230 -7.06 7.02 -16.87
C ASP A 230 -6.10 6.50 -17.95
N ASP A 231 -5.05 7.27 -18.24
CA ASP A 231 -3.95 6.91 -19.14
C ASP A 231 -4.40 6.45 -20.54
N ILE A 232 -5.34 7.18 -21.12
CA ILE A 232 -5.82 7.05 -22.51
C ILE A 232 -5.67 8.38 -23.26
N PRO A 233 -5.73 8.39 -24.60
CA PRO A 233 -5.77 9.63 -25.36
C PRO A 233 -6.91 10.56 -24.90
N PRO A 234 -6.65 11.87 -24.69
CA PRO A 234 -7.67 12.79 -24.18
C PRO A 234 -8.78 13.09 -25.20
N ASP A 235 -8.47 12.94 -26.49
CA ASP A 235 -9.40 13.15 -27.60
C ASP A 235 -9.97 11.82 -28.10
N LEU A 236 -11.19 11.87 -28.63
CA LEU A 236 -11.86 10.69 -29.22
C LEU A 236 -11.15 10.26 -30.51
N GLU A 237 -10.60 9.04 -30.52
CA GLU A 237 -9.83 8.50 -31.66
C GLU A 237 -10.71 8.04 -32.84
N HIS A 238 -11.91 7.56 -32.56
CA HIS A 238 -12.83 7.04 -33.58
C HIS A 238 -13.68 8.14 -34.22
N GLU A 239 -13.87 8.08 -35.53
CA GLU A 239 -14.71 9.05 -36.26
C GLU A 239 -16.18 8.98 -35.85
N ALA A 240 -16.68 7.77 -35.57
CA ALA A 240 -18.03 7.56 -35.07
C ALA A 240 -18.26 8.30 -33.74
N ASP A 241 -17.30 8.20 -32.81
CA ASP A 241 -17.39 8.86 -31.51
C ASP A 241 -17.31 10.39 -31.63
N ARG A 242 -16.42 10.90 -32.49
CA ARG A 242 -16.39 12.35 -32.78
C ARG A 242 -17.68 12.86 -33.39
N THR A 243 -18.35 12.05 -34.20
CA THR A 243 -19.66 12.38 -34.78
C THR A 243 -20.76 12.39 -33.72
N ALA A 244 -20.75 11.41 -32.81
CA ALA A 244 -21.78 11.26 -31.77
C ALA A 244 -21.62 12.25 -30.61
N PHE A 245 -20.39 12.50 -30.15
CA PHE A 245 -20.10 13.25 -28.92
C PHE A 245 -19.41 14.60 -29.17
N GLY A 246 -19.01 14.87 -30.42
CA GLY A 246 -18.26 16.05 -30.81
C GLY A 246 -16.75 15.84 -30.79
N ALA A 247 -16.02 16.82 -31.31
CA ALA A 247 -14.55 16.81 -31.39
C ALA A 247 -13.92 18.06 -30.74
N ALA A 248 -14.68 18.77 -29.89
CA ALA A 248 -14.13 19.88 -29.13
C ALA A 248 -13.25 19.33 -27.99
N PRO A 249 -12.28 20.11 -27.48
CA PRO A 249 -11.49 19.69 -26.32
C PRO A 249 -12.39 19.22 -25.18
N GLY A 250 -12.10 18.05 -24.63
CA GLY A 250 -12.88 17.44 -23.56
C GLY A 250 -14.11 16.64 -23.99
N SER A 251 -14.43 16.53 -25.29
CA SER A 251 -15.59 15.77 -25.80
C SER A 251 -15.61 14.30 -25.35
N SER A 252 -14.45 13.71 -25.01
CA SER A 252 -14.35 12.37 -24.41
C SER A 252 -15.15 12.23 -23.12
N ALA A 253 -15.31 13.29 -22.32
CA ALA A 253 -16.12 13.26 -21.10
C ALA A 253 -17.59 12.90 -21.37
N ARG A 254 -18.17 13.34 -22.49
CA ARG A 254 -19.54 12.99 -22.90
C ARG A 254 -19.68 11.52 -23.22
N ALA A 255 -18.68 10.97 -23.91
CA ALA A 255 -18.62 9.55 -24.24
C ALA A 255 -18.49 8.70 -22.97
N HIS A 256 -17.59 9.07 -22.07
CA HIS A 256 -17.40 8.39 -20.78
C HIS A 256 -18.68 8.43 -19.93
N ALA A 257 -19.32 9.60 -19.81
CA ALA A 257 -20.58 9.75 -19.10
C ALA A 257 -21.71 8.92 -19.71
N ALA A 258 -21.77 8.81 -21.05
CA ALA A 258 -22.74 7.95 -21.72
C ALA A 258 -22.55 6.46 -21.40
N VAL A 259 -21.31 5.98 -21.37
CA VAL A 259 -21.01 4.60 -20.94
C VAL A 259 -21.38 4.39 -19.48
N CYS A 260 -21.03 5.34 -18.59
CA CYS A 260 -21.40 5.27 -17.18
C CYS A 260 -22.92 5.16 -17.00
N ARG A 261 -23.71 5.98 -17.72
CA ARG A 261 -25.19 5.92 -17.69
C ARG A 261 -25.71 4.55 -18.12
N ALA A 262 -25.21 4.01 -19.23
CA ALA A 262 -25.62 2.69 -19.71
C ALA A 262 -25.32 1.58 -18.68
N VAL A 263 -24.18 1.65 -18.00
CA VAL A 263 -23.83 0.71 -16.91
C VAL A 263 -24.76 0.86 -15.72
N ILE A 264 -24.99 2.09 -15.25
CA ILE A 264 -25.88 2.37 -14.11
C ILE A 264 -27.29 1.88 -14.40
N GLU A 265 -27.85 2.21 -15.57
CA GLU A 265 -29.18 1.76 -16.00
C GLU A 265 -29.29 0.23 -16.05
N ARG A 266 -28.25 -0.44 -16.53
CA ARG A 266 -28.27 -1.91 -16.68
C ARG A 266 -28.08 -2.66 -15.36
N LEU A 267 -27.26 -2.12 -14.45
CA LEU A 267 -26.93 -2.75 -13.17
C LEU A 267 -27.83 -2.28 -12.03
N ASP A 268 -28.61 -1.22 -12.23
CA ASP A 268 -29.47 -0.55 -11.24
C ASP A 268 -28.71 -0.15 -9.97
N ARG A 269 -27.46 0.31 -10.15
CA ARG A 269 -26.55 0.73 -9.08
C ARG A 269 -25.57 1.82 -9.55
N PRO A 270 -25.18 2.74 -8.66
CA PRO A 270 -24.13 3.70 -8.95
C PRO A 270 -22.78 2.99 -9.12
N LEU A 271 -21.84 3.67 -9.80
CA LEU A 271 -20.47 3.21 -10.01
C LEU A 271 -19.47 4.26 -9.54
N ILE A 272 -18.20 3.87 -9.49
CA ILE A 272 -17.07 4.79 -9.32
C ILE A 272 -16.40 4.97 -10.69
N MET A 273 -15.93 6.16 -11.03
CA MET A 273 -15.19 6.37 -12.26
C MET A 273 -13.92 7.18 -12.04
N VAL A 274 -12.89 6.93 -12.85
CA VAL A 274 -11.74 7.84 -12.98
C VAL A 274 -11.80 8.50 -14.36
N PRO A 275 -11.81 9.83 -14.43
CA PRO A 275 -11.81 10.55 -15.69
C PRO A 275 -10.41 10.56 -16.30
N THR A 276 -10.28 10.96 -17.57
CA THR A 276 -8.96 11.10 -18.20
C THR A 276 -8.17 12.25 -17.60
N ASP A 277 -8.86 13.31 -17.20
CA ASP A 277 -8.29 14.44 -16.47
C ASP A 277 -8.45 14.20 -14.95
N TYR A 278 -7.72 13.21 -14.42
CA TYR A 278 -7.85 12.74 -13.02
C TYR A 278 -6.97 13.48 -11.99
N ALA A 279 -6.11 14.39 -12.44
CA ALA A 279 -5.15 15.11 -11.60
C ALA A 279 -5.25 16.62 -11.82
N GLY A 280 -5.17 17.42 -10.76
CA GLY A 280 -5.28 18.89 -10.80
C GLY A 280 -6.55 19.41 -10.13
N ILE A 281 -6.62 20.72 -9.89
CA ILE A 281 -7.71 21.36 -9.13
C ILE A 281 -8.51 22.39 -9.95
N GLU A 282 -8.07 22.68 -11.16
CA GLU A 282 -8.65 23.72 -12.02
C GLU A 282 -9.77 23.18 -12.88
N ALA A 283 -10.66 24.06 -13.35
CA ALA A 283 -11.64 23.73 -14.37
C ALA A 283 -10.96 23.44 -15.71
N THR A 284 -11.46 22.47 -16.45
CA THR A 284 -11.02 22.16 -17.81
C THR A 284 -12.24 21.85 -18.68
N PRO A 285 -12.15 21.98 -20.02
CA PRO A 285 -13.25 21.61 -20.89
C PRO A 285 -13.73 20.16 -20.69
N HIS A 286 -12.83 19.24 -20.33
CA HIS A 286 -13.20 17.85 -20.00
C HIS A 286 -14.02 17.79 -18.71
N ARG A 287 -13.59 18.47 -17.65
CA ARG A 287 -14.31 18.46 -16.36
C ARG A 287 -15.64 19.20 -16.42
N ASP A 288 -15.71 20.32 -17.13
CA ASP A 288 -16.97 21.06 -17.34
C ASP A 288 -18.02 20.18 -18.05
N LEU A 289 -17.59 19.42 -19.06
CA LEU A 289 -18.45 18.48 -19.78
C LEU A 289 -18.80 17.26 -18.92
N LEU A 290 -17.85 16.75 -18.12
CA LEU A 290 -18.10 15.64 -17.21
C LEU A 290 -19.15 16.04 -16.16
N ALA A 291 -18.98 17.20 -15.50
CA ALA A 291 -19.89 17.75 -14.51
C ALA A 291 -21.32 17.93 -15.05
N ALA A 292 -21.45 18.26 -16.34
CA ALA A 292 -22.74 18.47 -16.98
C ALA A 292 -23.47 17.16 -17.37
N GLU A 293 -22.74 16.08 -17.55
CA GLU A 293 -23.24 14.87 -18.22
C GLU A 293 -23.21 13.62 -17.34
N LEU A 294 -22.24 13.51 -16.43
CA LEU A 294 -22.09 12.36 -15.55
C LEU A 294 -23.21 12.35 -14.50
N PRO A 295 -23.86 11.19 -14.24
CA PRO A 295 -24.88 11.10 -13.20
C PRO A 295 -24.34 11.53 -11.83
N SER A 296 -25.11 12.34 -11.11
CA SER A 296 -24.66 13.01 -9.88
C SER A 296 -24.29 12.07 -8.73
N ASP A 297 -24.76 10.82 -8.77
CA ASP A 297 -24.49 9.77 -7.79
C ASP A 297 -23.21 8.97 -8.07
N VAL A 298 -22.52 9.25 -9.20
CA VAL A 298 -21.21 8.68 -9.49
C VAL A 298 -20.14 9.35 -8.63
N LEU A 299 -19.32 8.52 -7.97
CA LEU A 299 -18.11 8.97 -7.30
C LEU A 299 -16.96 9.09 -8.29
N VAL A 300 -16.19 10.17 -8.18
CA VAL A 300 -15.08 10.47 -9.09
C VAL A 300 -13.75 10.32 -8.37
N TRP A 301 -12.88 9.44 -8.86
CA TRP A 301 -11.51 9.36 -8.39
C TRP A 301 -10.66 10.53 -8.87
N TRP A 302 -9.88 11.07 -7.94
CA TRP A 302 -8.98 12.20 -8.14
C TRP A 302 -7.68 11.96 -7.37
N THR A 303 -6.53 12.36 -7.93
CA THR A 303 -5.21 12.05 -7.35
C THR A 303 -4.55 13.19 -6.58
N GLY A 304 -5.19 14.35 -6.49
CA GLY A 304 -4.59 15.56 -5.94
C GLY A 304 -4.31 16.62 -7.00
N ARG A 305 -3.57 17.67 -6.63
CA ARG A 305 -3.10 18.70 -7.58
C ARG A 305 -2.17 18.16 -8.70
N GLY A 306 -1.69 16.93 -8.57
CA GLY A 306 -0.88 16.22 -9.54
C GLY A 306 -1.02 14.71 -9.33
N VAL A 307 -0.34 13.91 -10.14
CA VAL A 307 -0.46 12.44 -10.09
C VAL A 307 0.09 11.87 -8.77
N VAL A 308 1.26 12.32 -8.34
CA VAL A 308 1.87 11.97 -7.05
C VAL A 308 2.09 13.26 -6.26
N VAL A 309 1.51 13.34 -5.06
CA VAL A 309 1.54 14.55 -4.23
C VAL A 309 2.06 14.27 -2.83
N GLY A 310 2.85 15.22 -2.32
CA GLY A 310 3.33 15.21 -0.94
C GLY A 310 2.26 15.60 0.07
N ASP A 311 1.28 16.39 -0.36
CA ASP A 311 0.20 16.91 0.47
C ASP A 311 -1.10 17.09 -0.33
N VAL A 312 -2.21 17.01 0.39
CA VAL A 312 -3.58 17.26 -0.07
C VAL A 312 -4.28 18.11 0.99
N THR A 313 -4.55 19.35 0.66
CA THR A 313 -5.18 20.34 1.56
C THR A 313 -6.70 20.39 1.38
N ARG A 314 -7.41 20.92 2.38
CA ARG A 314 -8.86 21.15 2.30
C ARG A 314 -9.24 22.04 1.11
N ALA A 315 -8.47 23.10 0.88
CA ALA A 315 -8.71 24.03 -0.23
C ALA A 315 -8.60 23.35 -1.60
N GLU A 316 -7.65 22.44 -1.77
CA GLU A 316 -7.48 21.67 -3.01
C GLU A 316 -8.63 20.69 -3.22
N ILE A 317 -9.07 20.00 -2.16
CA ILE A 317 -10.24 19.11 -2.22
C ILE A 317 -11.48 19.90 -2.68
N ASP A 318 -11.76 21.04 -2.04
CA ASP A 318 -12.92 21.85 -2.39
C ASP A 318 -12.82 22.42 -3.81
N ALA A 319 -11.61 22.79 -4.26
CA ALA A 319 -11.38 23.29 -5.62
C ALA A 319 -11.58 22.20 -6.67
N ALA A 320 -10.99 21.01 -6.44
CA ALA A 320 -11.17 19.86 -7.32
C ALA A 320 -12.64 19.46 -7.41
N ALA A 321 -13.33 19.32 -6.27
CA ALA A 321 -14.73 18.91 -6.27
C ALA A 321 -15.64 19.92 -6.97
N ARG A 322 -15.38 21.22 -6.83
CA ARG A 322 -16.07 22.26 -7.63
C ARG A 322 -15.81 22.11 -9.13
N SER A 323 -14.58 21.78 -9.50
CA SER A 323 -14.19 21.58 -10.90
C SER A 323 -14.86 20.35 -11.52
N TYR A 324 -14.96 19.24 -10.78
CA TYR A 324 -15.66 18.06 -11.25
C TYR A 324 -17.18 18.15 -11.15
N GLY A 325 -17.73 18.90 -10.20
CA GLY A 325 -19.17 18.91 -9.92
C GLY A 325 -19.69 17.65 -9.22
N HIS A 326 -18.80 16.83 -8.64
CA HIS A 326 -19.11 15.57 -7.98
C HIS A 326 -18.43 15.46 -6.61
N GLU A 327 -18.97 14.57 -5.76
CA GLU A 327 -18.25 14.08 -4.58
C GLU A 327 -17.02 13.27 -5.04
N LEU A 328 -15.87 13.54 -4.43
CA LEU A 328 -14.61 12.92 -4.82
C LEU A 328 -14.27 11.72 -3.95
N LEU A 329 -13.49 10.81 -4.51
CA LEU A 329 -12.77 9.77 -3.78
C LEU A 329 -11.27 9.96 -4.07
N LEU A 330 -10.43 10.02 -3.03
CA LEU A 330 -9.00 10.21 -3.24
C LEU A 330 -8.38 8.89 -3.73
N TRP A 331 -7.91 8.86 -4.98
CA TRP A 331 -6.94 7.86 -5.43
C TRP A 331 -5.58 8.36 -4.96
N ASP A 332 -5.13 7.85 -3.83
CA ASP A 332 -3.86 8.30 -3.28
C ASP A 332 -2.71 7.48 -3.87
N ASN A 333 -1.86 8.09 -4.71
CA ASN A 333 -0.64 7.43 -5.19
C ASN A 333 0.43 7.39 -4.09
N PHE A 334 0.12 6.70 -3.01
CA PHE A 334 0.95 6.42 -1.84
C PHE A 334 0.54 5.05 -1.27
N PRO A 335 1.47 4.15 -0.93
CA PRO A 335 2.93 4.22 -1.06
C PRO A 335 3.50 3.75 -2.42
N VAL A 336 2.70 3.64 -3.49
CA VAL A 336 3.14 3.10 -4.79
C VAL A 336 4.53 3.58 -5.23
N ASN A 337 5.32 2.67 -5.79
CA ASN A 337 6.69 2.91 -6.22
C ASN A 337 6.98 2.46 -7.66
N ASP A 338 5.96 2.27 -8.50
CA ASP A 338 6.13 1.83 -9.89
C ASP A 338 6.89 2.83 -10.79
N PHE A 339 7.01 4.09 -10.37
CA PHE A 339 7.87 5.10 -10.99
C PHE A 339 9.33 5.06 -10.51
N ASP A 340 9.64 4.31 -9.44
CA ASP A 340 10.98 4.13 -8.84
C ASP A 340 11.03 2.77 -8.11
N PHE A 341 10.87 1.66 -8.85
CA PHE A 341 10.78 0.30 -8.29
C PHE A 341 11.87 -0.03 -7.26
N PRO A 342 13.14 0.40 -7.45
CA PRO A 342 14.19 0.16 -6.46
C PRO A 342 13.96 0.80 -5.10
N ARG A 343 13.12 1.83 -4.99
CA ARG A 343 12.87 2.55 -3.73
C ARG A 343 11.60 2.07 -3.07
N LEU A 344 11.71 1.60 -1.82
CA LEU A 344 10.55 1.35 -0.97
C LEU A 344 10.10 2.62 -0.26
N PHE A 345 8.79 2.74 -0.03
CA PHE A 345 8.17 3.78 0.79
C PHE A 345 7.46 3.12 1.98
N LEU A 346 8.16 3.07 3.11
CA LEU A 346 7.74 2.34 4.31
C LEU A 346 7.29 3.28 5.44
N GLY A 347 7.17 4.58 5.17
CA GLY A 347 6.75 5.58 6.15
C GLY A 347 5.23 5.68 6.33
N PRO A 348 4.77 6.51 7.27
CA PRO A 348 3.35 6.77 7.49
C PRO A 348 2.76 7.70 6.42
N LEU A 349 1.43 7.72 6.32
CA LEU A 349 0.70 8.73 5.57
C LEU A 349 0.98 10.12 6.15
N VAL A 350 1.51 11.02 5.33
CA VAL A 350 1.80 12.42 5.67
C VAL A 350 1.21 13.37 4.64
N GLY A 351 0.97 14.61 5.07
CA GLY A 351 0.49 15.69 4.21
C GLY A 351 -1.00 15.61 3.82
N ARG A 352 -1.76 14.63 4.30
CA ARG A 352 -3.22 14.58 4.07
C ARG A 352 -3.92 15.34 5.20
N THR A 353 -4.66 16.39 4.85
CA THR A 353 -5.40 17.21 5.82
C THR A 353 -6.34 16.36 6.69
N THR A 354 -6.51 16.71 7.97
CA THR A 354 -7.54 16.11 8.83
C THR A 354 -8.80 16.97 8.91
N ASP A 355 -8.77 18.18 8.35
CA ASP A 355 -9.92 19.08 8.22
C ASP A 355 -10.79 18.69 7.01
N LEU A 356 -11.67 17.71 7.22
CA LEU A 356 -12.58 17.17 6.20
C LEU A 356 -14.07 17.39 6.53
N ASP A 357 -14.39 18.13 7.58
CA ASP A 357 -15.78 18.36 7.96
C ASP A 357 -16.56 19.10 6.86
N GLY A 358 -17.62 18.48 6.36
CA GLY A 358 -18.39 18.96 5.20
C GLY A 358 -17.61 19.06 3.89
N ALA A 359 -16.42 18.47 3.79
CA ALA A 359 -15.69 18.40 2.53
C ALA A 359 -16.40 17.43 1.56
N PRO A 360 -16.46 17.73 0.25
CA PRO A 360 -16.99 16.83 -0.76
C PRO A 360 -16.00 15.69 -1.10
N LEU A 361 -15.54 14.98 -0.07
CA LEU A 361 -14.61 13.86 -0.17
C LEU A 361 -15.17 12.65 0.58
N ALA A 362 -15.51 11.61 -0.17
CA ALA A 362 -16.10 10.38 0.32
C ALA A 362 -15.11 9.51 1.12
N GLY A 363 -13.81 9.67 0.88
CA GLY A 363 -12.76 8.88 1.52
C GLY A 363 -11.47 8.75 0.72
N ILE A 364 -10.78 7.62 0.90
CA ILE A 364 -9.46 7.33 0.32
C ILE A 364 -9.32 5.87 -0.13
N THR A 365 -8.67 5.68 -1.27
CA THR A 365 -8.10 4.41 -1.72
C THR A 365 -6.62 4.60 -2.00
N ALA A 366 -5.76 4.01 -1.16
CA ALA A 366 -4.32 4.04 -1.33
C ALA A 366 -3.87 3.11 -2.47
N ASN A 367 -3.00 3.60 -3.35
CA ASN A 367 -2.32 2.79 -4.36
C ASN A 367 -1.05 2.22 -3.73
N PRO A 368 -0.99 0.91 -3.44
CA PRO A 368 0.13 0.29 -2.75
C PRO A 368 1.31 0.03 -3.69
N MET A 369 2.41 -0.49 -3.15
CA MET A 369 3.51 -1.01 -3.95
C MET A 369 3.17 -2.42 -4.46
N PRO A 370 3.86 -2.93 -5.49
CA PRO A 370 3.82 -4.34 -5.90
C PRO A 370 4.23 -5.31 -4.76
N HIS A 371 4.91 -4.81 -3.74
CA HIS A 371 5.28 -5.51 -2.51
C HIS A 371 4.14 -5.46 -1.49
N GLU A 372 3.29 -6.49 -1.44
CA GLU A 372 2.06 -6.48 -0.64
C GLU A 372 2.34 -6.37 0.86
N ALA A 373 3.29 -7.14 1.42
CA ALA A 373 3.53 -7.10 2.88
C ALA A 373 4.13 -5.76 3.26
N ALA A 374 5.14 -5.30 2.54
CA ALA A 374 5.81 -4.03 2.77
C ALA A 374 4.80 -2.86 2.73
N SER A 375 3.84 -2.91 1.80
CA SER A 375 2.78 -1.89 1.69
C SER A 375 1.88 -1.80 2.92
N ARG A 376 1.74 -2.88 3.70
CA ARG A 376 0.87 -2.89 4.90
C ARG A 376 1.27 -1.86 5.94
N ILE A 377 2.55 -1.51 6.05
CA ILE A 377 3.02 -0.49 7.01
C ILE A 377 2.34 0.84 6.71
N ALA A 378 2.46 1.33 5.48
CA ALA A 378 1.85 2.58 5.05
C ALA A 378 0.31 2.49 5.04
N VAL A 379 -0.26 1.41 4.50
CA VAL A 379 -1.71 1.23 4.39
C VAL A 379 -2.40 1.16 5.77
N ALA A 380 -1.74 0.62 6.79
CA ALA A 380 -2.29 0.62 8.15
C ALA A 380 -2.39 2.03 8.74
N THR A 381 -1.49 2.95 8.36
CA THR A 381 -1.59 4.37 8.75
C THR A 381 -2.69 5.12 7.98
N VAL A 382 -2.96 4.72 6.73
CA VAL A 382 -4.13 5.18 5.97
C VAL A 382 -5.43 4.78 6.67
N ALA A 383 -5.49 3.54 7.19
CA ALA A 383 -6.63 3.08 7.96
C ALA A 383 -6.86 3.91 9.23
N ASP A 384 -5.78 4.25 9.94
CA ASP A 384 -5.85 5.10 11.15
C ASP A 384 -6.34 6.51 10.84
N TRP A 385 -5.79 7.15 9.80
CA TRP A 385 -6.22 8.48 9.35
C TRP A 385 -7.69 8.50 8.93
N ALA A 386 -8.12 7.53 8.12
CA ALA A 386 -9.48 7.49 7.58
C ALA A 386 -10.54 7.10 8.62
N TRP A 387 -10.13 6.45 9.71
CA TRP A 387 -11.02 6.04 10.80
C TRP A 387 -11.23 7.13 11.85
N ASN A 388 -10.15 7.81 12.26
CA ASN A 388 -10.19 8.84 13.30
C ASN A 388 -9.25 10.01 12.97
N LEU A 389 -9.77 10.94 12.17
CA LEU A 389 -9.02 12.10 11.67
C LEU A 389 -8.49 12.98 12.80
N ALA A 390 -9.31 13.20 13.83
CA ALA A 390 -9.00 14.10 14.94
C ALA A 390 -7.81 13.62 15.79
N SER A 391 -7.56 12.31 15.83
CA SER A 391 -6.53 11.71 16.66
C SER A 391 -5.28 11.26 15.91
N TYR A 392 -5.29 11.41 14.58
CA TYR A 392 -4.22 10.93 13.71
C TYR A 392 -2.90 11.69 13.97
N ASP A 393 -1.87 10.94 14.30
CA ASP A 393 -0.50 11.41 14.43
C ASP A 393 0.40 10.47 13.61
N PRO A 394 1.06 10.95 12.54
CA PRO A 394 1.80 10.07 11.64
C PRO A 394 2.88 9.23 12.33
N ALA A 395 3.63 9.81 13.27
CA ALA A 395 4.72 9.11 13.95
C ALA A 395 4.19 7.99 14.85
N ALA A 396 3.18 8.28 15.67
CA ALA A 396 2.56 7.28 16.52
C ALA A 396 1.80 6.22 15.71
N ALA A 397 1.16 6.60 14.60
CA ALA A 397 0.51 5.66 13.70
C ALA A 397 1.52 4.71 13.03
N HIS A 398 2.69 5.23 12.64
CA HIS A 398 3.77 4.41 12.08
C HIS A 398 4.26 3.35 13.06
N GLU A 399 4.53 3.72 14.32
CA GLU A 399 4.96 2.77 15.35
C GLU A 399 3.89 1.68 15.59
N ARG A 400 2.61 2.07 15.64
CA ARG A 400 1.51 1.10 15.74
C ARG A 400 1.42 0.20 14.52
N ALA A 401 1.66 0.72 13.31
CA ALA A 401 1.66 -0.05 12.08
C ALA A 401 2.79 -1.09 12.08
N LEU A 402 4.00 -0.69 12.49
CA LEU A 402 5.15 -1.58 12.65
C LEU A 402 4.87 -2.68 13.69
N ASP A 403 4.24 -2.35 14.82
CA ASP A 403 3.77 -3.35 15.79
C ASP A 403 2.75 -4.32 15.18
N ALA A 404 1.74 -3.78 14.47
CA ALA A 404 0.63 -4.56 13.93
C ALA A 404 1.05 -5.56 12.84
N VAL A 405 2.06 -5.23 12.04
CA VAL A 405 2.63 -6.15 11.05
C VAL A 405 3.67 -7.11 11.65
N GLY A 406 4.00 -6.96 12.93
CA GLY A 406 5.03 -7.76 13.61
C GLY A 406 6.44 -7.44 13.12
N ALA A 407 6.72 -6.18 12.77
CA ALA A 407 8.02 -5.75 12.28
C ALA A 407 9.12 -6.04 13.31
N THR A 408 10.15 -6.77 12.87
CA THR A 408 11.38 -6.99 13.64
C THR A 408 12.23 -5.71 13.67
N GLU A 409 13.25 -5.68 14.52
CA GLU A 409 14.15 -4.52 14.59
C GLU A 409 14.86 -4.24 13.24
N ALA A 410 15.15 -5.28 12.46
CA ALA A 410 15.71 -5.15 11.12
C ALA A 410 14.75 -4.41 10.18
N VAL A 411 13.48 -4.81 10.16
CA VAL A 411 12.43 -4.15 9.38
C VAL A 411 12.19 -2.72 9.86
N ARG A 412 12.21 -2.46 11.18
CA ARG A 412 12.09 -1.09 11.72
C ARG A 412 13.22 -0.18 11.27
N THR A 413 14.45 -0.72 11.26
CA THR A 413 15.62 0.02 10.78
C THR A 413 15.50 0.36 9.30
N LEU A 414 15.05 -0.59 8.47
CA LEU A 414 14.77 -0.36 7.05
C LEU A 414 13.62 0.64 6.86
N ALA A 415 12.52 0.49 7.61
CA ALA A 415 11.36 1.37 7.52
C ALA A 415 11.75 2.83 7.75
N ARG A 416 12.63 3.10 8.72
CA ARG A 416 13.17 4.44 8.96
C ARG A 416 14.03 4.95 7.80
N ALA A 417 14.86 4.11 7.19
CA ALA A 417 15.69 4.48 6.04
C ALA A 417 14.86 4.73 4.76
N CYS A 418 13.66 4.14 4.69
CA CYS A 418 12.73 4.22 3.57
C CYS A 418 11.44 5.00 3.92
N ALA A 419 11.47 5.86 4.95
CA ALA A 419 10.27 6.53 5.46
C ALA A 419 9.84 7.76 4.64
N SER A 420 10.76 8.38 3.90
CA SER A 420 10.52 9.69 3.28
C SER A 420 9.53 9.65 2.13
N TRP A 421 8.53 10.52 2.25
CA TRP A 421 7.52 10.82 1.23
C TRP A 421 7.34 12.35 1.10
N PRO A 422 7.04 12.91 -0.09
CA PRO A 422 6.94 12.28 -1.42
C PRO A 422 8.28 11.77 -1.98
N PRO A 423 8.31 11.13 -3.17
CA PRO A 423 9.56 10.67 -3.78
C PRO A 423 10.63 11.76 -3.95
N SER A 424 10.20 13.01 -4.14
CA SER A 424 11.10 14.17 -4.22
C SER A 424 11.69 14.62 -2.87
N ALA A 425 11.19 14.11 -1.75
CA ALA A 425 11.72 14.42 -0.42
C ALA A 425 13.10 13.75 -0.20
N PRO A 426 14.02 14.41 0.53
CA PRO A 426 15.29 13.81 0.91
C PRO A 426 15.09 12.49 1.69
N GLN A 427 15.89 11.47 1.40
CA GLN A 427 15.65 10.10 1.92
C GLN A 427 15.80 9.96 3.44
N ASP A 428 16.77 10.63 4.09
CA ASP A 428 16.88 10.68 5.56
C ASP A 428 17.51 12.03 5.98
N PRO A 429 16.67 13.08 6.18
CA PRO A 429 17.16 14.41 6.53
C PRO A 429 17.96 14.46 7.84
N GLU A 430 17.65 13.59 8.81
CA GLU A 430 18.37 13.53 10.07
C GLU A 430 19.77 12.94 9.87
N LEU A 431 19.88 11.84 9.11
CA LEU A 431 21.17 11.26 8.77
C LEU A 431 22.03 12.22 7.96
N SER A 432 21.45 12.95 7.00
CA SER A 432 22.15 14.02 6.26
C SER A 432 22.68 15.11 7.21
N ALA A 433 21.87 15.56 8.17
CA ALA A 433 22.32 16.55 9.16
C ALA A 433 23.46 16.03 10.05
N LEU A 434 23.41 14.75 10.46
CA LEU A 434 24.49 14.11 11.21
C LEU A 434 25.79 14.01 10.39
N ILE A 435 25.68 13.69 9.11
CA ILE A 435 26.82 13.67 8.17
C ILE A 435 27.47 15.05 8.07
N GLU A 436 26.69 16.09 7.81
CA GLU A 436 27.22 17.46 7.69
C GLU A 436 27.91 17.93 8.99
N ALA A 437 27.27 17.68 10.14
CA ALA A 437 27.85 18.03 11.44
C ALA A 437 29.14 17.23 11.73
N THR A 438 29.21 15.97 11.33
CA THR A 438 30.41 15.12 11.45
C THR A 438 31.54 15.63 10.57
N LEU A 439 31.25 15.97 9.31
CA LEU A 439 32.22 16.55 8.38
C LEU A 439 32.72 17.93 8.82
N GLY A 440 31.90 18.67 9.59
CA GLY A 440 32.24 19.91 10.29
C GLY A 440 33.01 19.72 11.61
N GLY A 441 33.30 18.49 12.01
CA GLY A 441 34.15 18.16 13.17
C GLY A 441 33.42 17.97 14.49
N SER A 442 32.11 17.74 14.50
CA SER A 442 31.34 17.46 15.73
C SER A 442 31.51 16.00 16.21
N PRO A 443 32.14 15.73 17.37
CA PRO A 443 32.32 14.37 17.86
C PRO A 443 31.01 13.69 18.26
N ALA A 444 30.07 14.45 18.85
CA ALA A 444 28.76 13.92 19.24
C ALA A 444 27.90 13.54 18.02
N ALA A 445 28.02 14.28 16.91
CA ALA A 445 27.37 13.89 15.66
C ALA A 445 28.00 12.62 15.08
N ALA A 446 29.33 12.50 15.13
CA ALA A 446 30.04 11.32 14.66
C ALA A 446 29.69 10.04 15.46
N GLU A 447 29.47 10.17 16.77
CA GLU A 447 29.00 9.08 17.63
C GLU A 447 27.60 8.63 17.24
N ARG A 448 26.63 9.56 17.17
CA ARG A 448 25.26 9.24 16.73
C ARG A 448 25.22 8.69 15.31
N LEU A 449 26.07 9.18 14.41
CA LEU A 449 26.16 8.70 13.03
C LEU A 449 26.70 7.26 12.99
N ARG A 450 27.67 6.92 13.85
CA ARG A 450 28.15 5.54 14.02
C ARG A 450 27.02 4.63 14.48
N ASP A 451 26.26 5.02 15.52
CA ASP A 451 25.14 4.22 16.02
C ASP A 451 24.11 3.93 14.92
N ARG A 452 23.82 4.92 14.07
CA ARG A 452 22.92 4.77 12.91
C ARG A 452 23.45 3.72 11.94
N PHE A 453 24.72 3.77 11.57
CA PHE A 453 25.31 2.80 10.64
C PHE A 453 25.45 1.40 11.27
N GLU A 454 25.78 1.30 12.56
CA GLU A 454 25.82 0.01 13.27
C GLU A 454 24.44 -0.66 13.30
N ALA A 455 23.37 0.10 13.53
CA ALA A 455 22.00 -0.42 13.44
C ALA A 455 21.67 -0.94 12.03
N MET A 456 22.10 -0.22 10.98
CA MET A 456 21.93 -0.67 9.58
C MET A 456 22.66 -1.98 9.31
N VAL A 457 23.89 -2.15 9.81
CA VAL A 457 24.64 -3.40 9.68
C VAL A 457 23.98 -4.54 10.46
N ALA A 458 23.49 -4.27 11.66
CA ALA A 458 22.80 -5.27 12.49
C ALA A 458 21.47 -5.78 11.89
N ALA A 459 20.87 -4.97 11.01
CA ALA A 459 19.65 -5.33 10.27
C ALA A 459 19.90 -6.36 9.14
N ALA A 460 21.16 -6.75 8.87
CA ALA A 460 21.47 -7.79 7.88
C ALA A 460 20.71 -9.10 8.18
N PRO A 461 20.20 -9.79 7.13
CA PRO A 461 19.61 -11.12 7.26
C PRO A 461 20.57 -12.11 7.94
N ALA A 462 20.03 -13.12 8.62
CA ALA A 462 20.82 -14.06 9.41
C ALA A 462 21.95 -14.74 8.63
N ASP A 463 21.73 -15.05 7.34
CA ASP A 463 22.71 -15.70 6.47
C ASP A 463 23.86 -14.76 6.01
N ASP A 464 23.65 -13.44 6.10
CA ASP A 464 24.62 -12.39 5.72
C ASP A 464 25.33 -11.75 6.93
N ARG A 465 24.98 -12.15 8.15
CA ARG A 465 25.72 -11.73 9.34
C ARG A 465 27.05 -12.46 9.33
N ALA A 466 28.16 -11.70 9.23
CA ALA A 466 29.50 -12.27 9.35
C ALA A 466 29.56 -13.17 10.59
N PRO A 467 30.11 -14.40 10.49
CA PRO A 467 30.24 -15.25 11.65
C PRO A 467 31.10 -14.54 12.71
N ASP A 468 30.61 -14.55 13.94
CA ASP A 468 31.36 -14.12 15.13
C ASP A 468 32.79 -14.71 15.05
N PRO A 469 33.86 -13.94 15.29
CA PRO A 469 35.22 -14.46 15.11
C PRO A 469 35.48 -15.58 16.10
N ALA A 470 35.31 -16.82 15.64
CA ALA A 470 35.66 -18.01 16.39
C ALA A 470 37.18 -17.99 16.68
N PRO A 471 37.61 -18.46 17.86
CA PRO A 471 39.02 -18.46 18.23
C PRO A 471 39.82 -19.34 17.26
N GLN A 472 40.93 -18.78 16.76
CA GLN A 472 41.81 -19.37 15.76
C GLN A 472 42.28 -20.78 16.13
N ALA A 473 42.12 -21.74 15.20
CA ALA A 473 42.91 -22.96 15.17
C ALA A 473 43.09 -23.50 13.72
N ALA A 474 44.34 -23.38 13.26
CA ALA A 474 45.12 -24.27 12.38
C ALA A 474 44.48 -24.99 11.17
N ASP A 475 44.92 -24.54 9.99
CA ASP A 475 45.55 -25.32 8.89
C ASP A 475 44.92 -26.67 8.47
N GLN A 476 44.33 -26.69 7.27
CA GLN A 476 44.55 -27.78 6.32
C GLN A 476 44.19 -27.45 4.85
N ARG A 477 45.05 -27.97 3.99
CA ARG A 477 45.30 -27.75 2.55
C ARG A 477 44.23 -28.18 1.54
N GLU A 478 44.30 -27.51 0.39
CA GLU A 478 44.20 -27.97 -1.01
C GLU A 478 42.96 -28.77 -1.48
N GLN A 479 42.24 -28.21 -2.49
CA GLN A 479 42.10 -28.85 -3.80
C GLN A 479 41.56 -27.89 -4.88
N GLN A 480 42.33 -27.78 -5.97
CA GLN A 480 42.00 -27.14 -7.25
C GLN A 480 40.97 -27.95 -8.04
N VAL A 481 40.03 -27.27 -8.72
CA VAL A 481 39.47 -27.73 -10.00
C VAL A 481 39.33 -26.53 -10.94
N SER A 482 39.71 -26.77 -12.19
CA SER A 482 40.01 -25.88 -13.30
C SER A 482 38.84 -25.62 -14.26
N GLU A 483 38.69 -24.34 -14.67
CA GLU A 483 38.31 -23.77 -16.00
C GLU A 483 37.00 -24.20 -16.72
N PRO A 484 36.48 -23.46 -17.75
CA PRO A 484 37.02 -22.28 -18.45
C PRO A 484 36.05 -21.08 -18.65
N THR A 485 36.67 -19.93 -18.92
CA THR A 485 36.11 -18.68 -19.46
C THR A 485 35.59 -18.81 -20.91
N PRO A 486 34.65 -17.95 -21.33
CA PRO A 486 34.78 -17.30 -22.63
C PRO A 486 34.71 -15.77 -22.56
N ARG A 487 35.57 -15.14 -23.37
CA ARG A 487 35.65 -13.69 -23.63
C ARG A 487 34.59 -13.25 -24.64
N VAL A 488 33.92 -12.15 -24.37
CA VAL A 488 33.36 -11.16 -25.32
C VAL A 488 33.29 -9.86 -24.51
N GLY A 489 33.64 -8.64 -24.93
CA GLY A 489 33.94 -7.97 -26.19
C GLY A 489 33.54 -6.51 -25.91
N SER A 490 34.47 -5.57 -26.02
CA SER A 490 34.38 -4.25 -25.40
C SER A 490 33.75 -3.14 -26.28
N LEU A 491 33.21 -2.12 -25.58
CA LEU A 491 33.06 -0.68 -25.91
C LEU A 491 31.82 -0.20 -26.72
N PRO A 492 31.43 1.10 -26.63
CA PRO A 492 31.76 2.15 -25.65
C PRO A 492 30.55 2.93 -25.07
N THR A 493 30.88 3.72 -24.06
CA THR A 493 30.10 4.74 -23.35
C THR A 493 29.82 5.99 -24.18
N GLY A 494 28.69 6.66 -23.89
CA GLY A 494 28.36 7.99 -24.36
C GLY A 494 27.36 8.66 -23.42
N ALA A 495 27.84 9.64 -22.65
CA ALA A 495 27.07 10.41 -21.67
C ALA A 495 26.34 11.61 -22.30
N GLY A 496 25.23 11.99 -21.66
CA GLY A 496 24.69 13.35 -21.68
C GLY A 496 23.19 13.42 -21.97
N SER A 497 22.38 13.77 -20.97
CA SER A 497 21.16 14.54 -21.25
C SER A 497 20.65 15.29 -20.01
N THR A 498 20.45 16.58 -20.22
CA THR A 498 19.75 17.56 -19.39
C THR A 498 18.24 17.40 -19.55
N TYR A 499 17.50 17.41 -18.43
CA TYR A 499 16.04 17.34 -18.41
C TYR A 499 15.38 18.62 -18.97
N GLN A 500 14.62 18.48 -20.05
CA GLN A 500 13.55 19.39 -20.44
C GLN A 500 12.32 18.59 -20.88
N HIS A 501 11.14 19.09 -20.50
CA HIS A 501 9.82 18.57 -20.77
C HIS A 501 9.61 18.05 -22.20
N THR A 502 9.15 16.80 -22.34
CA THR A 502 8.48 16.31 -23.56
C THR A 502 7.40 15.29 -23.20
N SER A 503 6.21 15.48 -23.78
CA SER A 503 5.07 14.55 -23.81
C SER A 503 5.47 13.12 -24.22
N PRO A 504 4.69 12.08 -23.86
CA PRO A 504 5.07 10.70 -24.17
C PRO A 504 5.07 10.46 -25.70
N PRO A 505 6.02 9.67 -26.24
CA PRO A 505 6.07 9.39 -27.67
C PRO A 505 4.95 8.43 -28.09
N GLN A 506 4.32 8.76 -29.23
CA GLN A 506 3.42 7.88 -29.97
C GLN A 506 4.14 6.58 -30.33
N ALA A 507 3.56 5.44 -29.94
CA ALA A 507 4.06 4.12 -30.28
C ALA A 507 3.95 3.89 -31.80
N VAL A 508 5.10 3.79 -32.47
CA VAL A 508 5.18 3.25 -33.82
C VAL A 508 5.22 1.74 -33.70
N ALA A 509 4.23 1.06 -34.29
CA ALA A 509 4.17 -0.38 -34.38
C ALA A 509 5.41 -0.94 -35.09
N SER A 510 6.24 -1.71 -34.38
CA SER A 510 7.25 -2.57 -34.97
C SER A 510 6.99 -4.02 -34.58
N ASP A 511 6.80 -4.82 -35.60
CA ASP A 511 6.52 -6.25 -35.59
C ASP A 511 7.76 -7.03 -35.13
N THR A 512 7.84 -7.35 -33.84
CA THR A 512 8.80 -8.32 -33.28
C THR A 512 8.12 -9.13 -32.17
N THR A 513 7.27 -10.07 -32.57
CA THR A 513 6.99 -11.26 -31.76
C THR A 513 8.23 -12.16 -31.75
N ASP A 514 8.52 -12.75 -30.58
CA ASP A 514 9.61 -13.70 -30.27
C ASP A 514 10.92 -13.14 -29.68
N GLU A 515 10.86 -12.67 -28.41
CA GLU A 515 12.00 -12.88 -27.47
C GLU A 515 11.65 -12.78 -25.96
N TRP A 516 10.38 -12.85 -25.57
CA TRP A 516 9.97 -12.94 -24.14
C TRP A 516 9.63 -14.38 -23.69
N GLY A 517 10.02 -15.39 -24.47
CA GLY A 517 9.67 -16.80 -24.25
C GLY A 517 10.66 -17.65 -23.45
N ARG A 518 11.74 -17.10 -22.88
CA ARG A 518 12.77 -17.89 -22.16
C ARG A 518 13.26 -17.23 -20.86
N SER A 519 12.35 -16.98 -19.93
CA SER A 519 12.64 -16.95 -18.48
C SER A 519 11.39 -17.21 -17.62
N ALA A 520 10.33 -17.79 -18.20
CA ALA A 520 9.14 -18.26 -17.48
C ALA A 520 9.36 -19.68 -16.91
N GLY A 521 10.45 -19.88 -16.17
CA GLY A 521 10.80 -21.13 -15.51
C GLY A 521 10.52 -21.06 -14.02
N ALA A 522 9.55 -21.84 -13.55
CA ALA A 522 9.22 -22.14 -12.15
C ALA A 522 8.52 -21.03 -11.35
N TRP A 523 7.24 -20.75 -11.68
CA TRP A 523 6.28 -20.28 -10.69
C TRP A 523 5.93 -21.47 -9.77
N GLU A 524 6.75 -21.69 -8.75
CA GLU A 524 6.39 -22.59 -7.66
C GLU A 524 5.12 -22.07 -6.98
N ARG A 525 4.15 -22.98 -6.78
CA ARG A 525 3.02 -22.76 -5.88
C ARG A 525 3.58 -22.30 -4.54
N SER A 526 3.36 -21.04 -4.22
CA SER A 526 3.93 -20.39 -3.04
C SER A 526 3.51 -21.15 -1.77
N SER A 527 4.50 -21.66 -1.04
CA SER A 527 4.38 -22.38 0.24
C SER A 527 4.08 -21.45 1.43
N ASP A 528 3.42 -20.33 1.17
CA ASP A 528 3.28 -19.20 2.10
C ASP A 528 2.01 -19.24 2.95
N GLU A 529 1.06 -20.13 2.63
CA GLU A 529 -0.25 -20.26 3.33
C GLU A 529 -0.13 -20.62 4.83
N GLY A 530 1.07 -20.97 5.31
CA GLY A 530 1.32 -21.34 6.72
C GLY A 530 2.38 -20.53 7.45
N ARG A 531 2.94 -19.45 6.87
CA ARG A 531 4.02 -18.67 7.51
C ARG A 531 3.51 -17.48 8.32
N ARG A 532 4.26 -17.07 9.33
CA ARG A 532 3.86 -15.92 10.17
C ARG A 532 3.99 -14.61 9.38
N PRO A 533 3.11 -13.60 9.60
CA PRO A 533 3.14 -12.33 8.86
C PRO A 533 4.51 -11.64 8.82
N ALA A 534 5.26 -11.67 9.93
CA ALA A 534 6.61 -11.11 10.03
C ALA A 534 7.61 -11.80 9.09
N GLU A 535 7.52 -13.12 8.94
CA GLU A 535 8.41 -13.91 8.07
C GLU A 535 8.13 -13.63 6.58
N ARG A 536 6.86 -13.36 6.23
CA ARG A 536 6.49 -12.93 4.88
C ARG A 536 7.11 -11.57 4.55
N MET A 537 6.97 -10.61 5.47
CA MET A 537 7.51 -9.25 5.31
C MET A 537 9.03 -9.25 5.19
N GLU A 538 9.75 -9.88 6.13
CA GLU A 538 11.22 -9.92 6.11
C GLU A 538 11.76 -10.54 4.82
N ARG A 539 11.10 -11.58 4.31
CA ARG A 539 11.50 -12.20 3.04
C ARG A 539 11.26 -11.27 1.85
N GLU A 540 10.11 -10.60 1.81
CA GLU A 540 9.75 -9.66 0.74
C GLU A 540 10.73 -8.48 0.69
N VAL A 541 11.15 -7.95 1.84
CA VAL A 541 12.11 -6.83 1.93
C VAL A 541 13.57 -7.26 2.07
N GLY A 542 13.86 -8.56 2.04
CA GLY A 542 15.19 -9.14 2.27
C GLY A 542 16.30 -8.50 1.44
N PRO A 543 16.13 -8.33 0.10
CA PRO A 543 17.12 -7.64 -0.73
C PRO A 543 17.46 -6.22 -0.24
N TRP A 544 16.46 -5.47 0.23
CA TRP A 544 16.68 -4.12 0.77
C TRP A 544 17.38 -4.13 2.13
N LEU A 545 17.18 -5.17 2.95
CA LEU A 545 17.94 -5.34 4.19
C LEU A 545 19.43 -5.59 3.93
N VAL A 546 19.77 -6.34 2.88
CA VAL A 546 21.16 -6.53 2.44
C VAL A 546 21.76 -5.20 1.98
N ALA A 547 21.07 -4.49 1.09
CA ALA A 547 21.50 -3.18 0.59
C ALA A 547 21.67 -2.15 1.73
N LEU A 548 20.75 -2.15 2.71
CA LEU A 548 20.84 -1.33 3.92
C LEU A 548 22.11 -1.63 4.71
N ALA A 549 22.41 -2.92 4.95
CA ALA A 549 23.58 -3.34 5.69
C ALA A 549 24.89 -2.97 4.99
N ASP A 550 24.99 -3.20 3.68
CA ASP A 550 26.16 -2.77 2.88
C ASP A 550 26.34 -1.25 2.86
N THR A 551 25.24 -0.52 2.75
CA THR A 551 25.27 0.95 2.87
C THR A 551 25.77 1.38 4.26
N GLY A 552 25.35 0.69 5.32
CA GLY A 552 25.84 0.91 6.68
C GLY A 552 27.34 0.63 6.82
N ARG A 553 27.82 -0.48 6.24
CA ARG A 553 29.25 -0.84 6.21
C ARG A 553 30.08 0.24 5.52
N ALA A 554 29.61 0.78 4.40
CA ALA A 554 30.27 1.88 3.69
C ALA A 554 30.34 3.14 4.57
N GLY A 555 29.26 3.48 5.28
CA GLY A 555 29.22 4.57 6.24
C GLY A 555 30.22 4.41 7.40
N LEU A 556 30.31 3.23 7.99
CA LEU A 556 31.28 2.93 9.05
C LEU A 556 32.73 3.00 8.55
N ALA A 557 33.00 2.47 7.36
CA ALA A 557 34.33 2.53 6.75
C ALA A 557 34.76 3.98 6.48
N ALA A 558 33.82 4.83 6.04
CA ALA A 558 34.07 6.26 5.89
C ALA A 558 34.36 6.97 7.23
N LEU A 559 33.63 6.64 8.31
CA LEU A 559 33.97 7.17 9.64
C LEU A 559 35.36 6.76 10.12
N ALA A 560 35.78 5.52 9.82
CA ALA A 560 37.13 5.06 10.12
C ALA A 560 38.19 5.81 9.29
N ALA A 561 37.95 6.02 7.99
CA ALA A 561 38.84 6.76 7.09
C ALA A 561 38.93 8.26 7.43
N LEU A 562 37.94 8.82 8.13
CA LEU A 562 37.95 10.22 8.59
C LEU A 562 38.76 10.41 9.89
N ALA A 563 39.12 9.34 10.60
CA ALA A 563 39.84 9.43 11.86
C ALA A 563 41.25 10.05 11.65
N PRO A 564 41.79 10.84 12.61
CA PRO A 564 43.11 11.44 12.48
C PRO A 564 44.26 10.43 12.30
N SER A 565 44.06 9.18 12.72
CA SER A 565 45.00 8.09 12.61
C SER A 565 44.86 7.27 11.32
N ALA A 566 43.88 7.58 10.47
CA ALA A 566 43.58 6.81 9.27
C ALA A 566 44.74 6.88 8.26
N GLY A 567 45.03 5.74 7.63
CA GLY A 567 46.00 5.62 6.55
C GLY A 567 45.36 5.08 5.27
N GLU A 568 46.21 4.57 4.37
CA GLU A 568 45.79 4.05 3.07
C GLU A 568 44.84 2.84 3.18
N ALA A 569 45.00 2.03 4.24
CA ALA A 569 44.20 0.84 4.47
C ALA A 569 42.72 1.20 4.74
N GLU A 570 42.47 2.17 5.61
CA GLU A 570 41.10 2.63 5.91
C GLU A 570 40.44 3.27 4.70
N ARG A 571 41.20 4.05 3.90
CA ARG A 571 40.70 4.64 2.65
C ARG A 571 40.36 3.56 1.62
N THR A 572 41.21 2.54 1.48
CA THR A 572 40.96 1.41 0.57
C THR A 572 39.69 0.66 0.98
N ALA A 573 39.55 0.34 2.27
CA ALA A 573 38.37 -0.33 2.80
C ALA A 573 37.08 0.49 2.57
N ALA A 574 37.13 1.81 2.74
CA ALA A 574 36.00 2.70 2.45
C ALA A 574 35.63 2.71 0.95
N ALA A 575 36.62 2.70 0.05
CA ALA A 575 36.38 2.63 -1.38
C ALA A 575 35.79 1.29 -1.82
N GLU A 576 36.26 0.17 -1.26
CA GLU A 576 35.72 -1.16 -1.52
C GLU A 576 34.28 -1.30 -1.00
N ALA A 577 34.02 -0.86 0.24
CA ALA A 577 32.67 -0.88 0.82
C ALA A 577 31.69 0.02 0.05
N LEU A 578 32.14 1.17 -0.44
CA LEU A 578 31.36 2.02 -1.34
C LEU A 578 30.98 1.27 -2.62
N ALA A 579 31.93 0.59 -3.27
CA ALA A 579 31.65 -0.15 -4.49
C ALA A 579 30.60 -1.26 -4.28
N VAL A 580 30.63 -1.95 -3.14
CA VAL A 580 29.61 -2.94 -2.77
C VAL A 580 28.25 -2.28 -2.56
N ALA A 581 28.19 -1.18 -1.80
CA ALA A 581 26.93 -0.46 -1.57
C ALA A 581 26.30 0.05 -2.87
N GLU A 582 27.11 0.50 -3.83
CA GLU A 582 26.63 1.02 -5.12
C GLU A 582 26.25 -0.06 -6.13
N ALA A 583 26.65 -1.31 -5.91
CA ALA A 583 26.28 -2.45 -6.75
C ALA A 583 24.80 -2.85 -6.59
N HIS A 584 24.13 -2.41 -5.53
CA HIS A 584 22.69 -2.62 -5.28
C HIS A 584 21.81 -1.69 -6.15
N GLU A 585 21.89 -1.83 -7.47
CA GLU A 585 21.16 -0.96 -8.41
C GLU A 585 19.63 -1.10 -8.30
N GLU A 586 19.16 -2.29 -7.96
CA GLU A 586 17.74 -2.66 -7.84
C GLU A 586 17.18 -2.41 -6.42
N GLN A 587 17.99 -1.96 -5.47
CA GLN A 587 17.59 -1.68 -4.09
C GLN A 587 18.12 -0.32 -3.64
N ASN A 588 17.36 0.74 -3.95
CA ASN A 588 17.69 2.11 -3.60
C ASN A 588 17.43 2.36 -2.10
N VAL A 589 18.46 2.11 -1.29
CA VAL A 589 18.49 2.43 0.15
C VAL A 589 19.53 3.51 0.40
N LEU A 590 19.08 4.73 0.70
CA LEU A 590 19.95 5.88 1.06
C LEU A 590 21.06 6.20 0.03
N ARG A 591 20.87 5.85 -1.25
CA ARG A 591 21.85 6.06 -2.32
C ARG A 591 22.19 7.53 -2.53
N GLY A 592 21.24 8.42 -2.24
CA GLY A 592 21.44 9.87 -2.28
C GLY A 592 22.09 10.47 -1.02
N VAL A 593 22.37 9.67 0.01
CA VAL A 593 22.84 10.14 1.31
C VAL A 593 24.21 9.57 1.68
N VAL A 594 24.35 8.25 1.73
CA VAL A 594 25.57 7.62 2.26
C VAL A 594 26.69 7.53 1.22
N PRO A 595 26.48 7.07 -0.03
CA PRO A 595 27.54 7.07 -1.04
C PRO A 595 28.17 8.46 -1.29
N PRO A 596 27.42 9.58 -1.35
CA PRO A 596 28.02 10.92 -1.42
C PRO A 596 28.89 11.27 -0.20
N PHE A 597 28.49 10.87 1.01
CA PHE A 597 29.30 11.04 2.21
C PHE A 597 30.63 10.28 2.12
N VAL A 598 30.60 9.02 1.71
CA VAL A 598 31.82 8.20 1.59
C VAL A 598 32.79 8.81 0.57
N ARG A 599 32.29 9.26 -0.59
CA ARG A 599 33.11 9.98 -1.58
C ARG A 599 33.72 11.26 -1.02
N ALA A 600 32.93 12.06 -0.30
CA ALA A 600 33.43 13.30 0.32
C ALA A 600 34.53 13.05 1.35
N VAL A 601 34.53 11.89 2.04
CA VAL A 601 35.64 11.48 2.91
C VAL A 601 36.86 11.04 2.08
N LEU A 602 36.65 10.27 1.00
CA LEU A 602 37.73 9.79 0.13
C LEU A 602 38.40 10.89 -0.70
N ASP A 603 37.76 12.05 -0.87
CA ASP A 603 38.32 13.21 -1.57
C ASP A 603 39.16 14.13 -0.65
N ARG A 604 39.01 14.01 0.67
CA ARG A 604 39.79 14.75 1.68
C ARG A 604 41.17 14.12 1.87
#